data_AF-A0A9P6U422-F1
#
_entry.id   AF-A0A9P6U422-F1
#
_cell.length_a   1.000
_cell.length_b   1.000
_cell.length_c   1.000
_cell.angle_alpha   90.00
_cell.angle_beta   90.00
_cell.angle_gamma   90.00
#
_symmetry.space_group_name_H-M   'P 1'
#
loop_
_entity.id
_entity.type
_entity.pdbx_description
1 polymer ?
#
loop_
_entity_poly.entity_id
_entity_poly.type
_entity_poly.pdbx_seq_one_letter_code
_entity_poly.pdbx_strand_id
1 'polypeptide(L)'
;MSAIDNKMDKSNAHMRVILGCMTFGPEGGGARVKTTEEATKIISTFCQYGHTALDTARIYTDGNTEKMMGDLDLHGLTVDTKCFPLQLGGLQPEKVKQSLQESLEALKTDKVHVFYLHAPDYATPIEDTLKAVNELYKQGRFEVFGLSNYPAWIVAQIYYLCKSNGYVLPTVYQGMYNALTRHIEPELFACLDELGIRFHAYNPLCGGVLTGAYTYHGEVEQGSRFDPKSKQGARYCERYWKKEYFDAVKVLKEA
;
A
#
# COMPACT_ATOMS: atom_id res chain seq x y z
N MET A 1 16.20 6.86 34.34
CA MET A 1 17.08 6.41 33.23
C MET A 1 17.05 4.89 33.22
N SER A 2 16.29 4.30 32.30
CA SER A 2 16.36 2.87 32.00
C SER A 2 15.85 2.76 30.56
N ALA A 3 16.79 2.73 29.62
CA ALA A 3 16.51 2.39 28.24
C ALA A 3 16.01 0.94 28.22
N ILE A 4 14.78 0.73 27.78
CA ILE A 4 14.28 -0.60 27.49
C ILE A 4 14.97 -1.03 26.20
N ASP A 5 16.03 -1.81 26.35
CA ASP A 5 16.70 -2.52 25.27
C ASP A 5 15.71 -3.50 24.64
N ASN A 6 15.02 -3.05 23.59
CA ASN A 6 14.14 -3.89 22.80
C ASN A 6 14.97 -4.60 21.72
N LYS A 7 15.92 -5.45 22.15
CA LYS A 7 16.61 -6.36 21.24
C LYS A 7 15.61 -7.44 20.82
N MET A 8 14.99 -7.25 19.66
CA MET A 8 14.24 -8.30 18.99
C MET A 8 15.15 -9.53 18.82
N ASP A 9 14.75 -10.64 19.45
CA ASP A 9 15.27 -11.96 19.17
C ASP A 9 15.00 -12.31 17.70
N LYS A 10 16.07 -12.33 16.88
CA LYS A 10 16.00 -12.58 15.43
C LYS A 10 15.90 -14.07 15.08
N SER A 11 15.93 -14.97 16.07
CA SER A 11 16.02 -16.42 15.85
C SER A 11 14.71 -17.08 15.41
N ASN A 12 13.58 -16.36 15.47
CA ASN A 12 12.26 -16.90 15.14
C ASN A 12 11.29 -15.86 14.52
N ALA A 13 11.82 -14.81 13.88
CA ALA A 13 10.98 -13.77 13.28
C ALA A 13 10.29 -14.28 12.00
N HIS A 14 9.10 -14.86 12.12
CA HIS A 14 8.22 -15.08 10.97
C HIS A 14 8.02 -13.76 10.22
N MET A 15 8.40 -13.72 8.94
CA MET A 15 8.18 -12.56 8.09
C MET A 15 6.68 -12.24 8.06
N ARG A 16 6.31 -11.01 8.46
CA ARG A 16 4.92 -10.56 8.37
C ARG A 16 4.58 -10.26 6.92
N VAL A 17 3.60 -10.99 6.38
CA VAL A 17 3.08 -10.76 5.03
C VAL A 17 1.73 -10.05 5.14
N ILE A 18 1.51 -9.08 4.26
CA ILE A 18 0.24 -8.36 4.09
C ILE A 18 -0.32 -8.76 2.73
N LEU A 19 -1.57 -9.18 2.68
CA LEU A 19 -2.22 -9.54 1.42
C LEU A 19 -2.70 -8.27 0.72
N GLY A 20 -2.04 -7.91 -0.38
CA GLY A 20 -2.48 -6.83 -1.25
C GLY A 20 -3.67 -7.26 -2.12
N CYS A 21 -4.82 -6.63 -1.94
CA CYS A 21 -6.08 -6.98 -2.59
C CYS A 21 -6.35 -6.19 -3.88
N MET A 22 -5.35 -5.48 -4.44
CA MET A 22 -5.50 -4.54 -5.57
C MET A 22 -6.26 -5.10 -6.79
N THR A 23 -6.23 -6.42 -7.01
CA THR A 23 -6.86 -7.07 -8.16
C THR A 23 -8.18 -7.75 -7.83
N PHE A 24 -8.72 -7.55 -6.63
CA PHE A 24 -9.98 -8.15 -6.18
C PHE A 24 -11.13 -7.23 -6.61
N GLY A 25 -12.13 -7.78 -7.28
CA GLY A 25 -13.28 -7.04 -7.80
C GLY A 25 -13.85 -7.73 -9.04
N PRO A 26 -15.19 -7.74 -9.24
CA PRO A 26 -15.81 -8.32 -10.43
C PRO A 26 -15.33 -7.70 -11.74
N GLU A 27 -15.00 -6.41 -11.69
CA GLU A 27 -14.59 -5.59 -12.82
C GLU A 27 -13.78 -4.38 -12.36
N GLY A 28 -13.31 -3.59 -13.33
CA GLY A 28 -12.53 -2.38 -13.11
C GLY A 28 -11.05 -2.56 -13.40
N GLY A 29 -10.30 -1.46 -13.27
CA GLY A 29 -8.89 -1.40 -13.63
C GLY A 29 -8.01 -2.47 -12.93
N GLY A 30 -7.62 -3.51 -13.67
CA GLY A 30 -6.70 -4.55 -13.19
C GLY A 30 -7.37 -5.68 -12.38
N ALA A 31 -8.70 -5.77 -12.38
CA ALA A 31 -9.43 -6.85 -11.73
C ALA A 31 -9.05 -8.23 -12.30
N ARG A 32 -8.70 -9.16 -11.41
CA ARG A 32 -8.33 -10.56 -11.75
C ARG A 32 -8.98 -11.59 -10.82
N VAL A 33 -9.27 -11.23 -9.57
CA VAL A 33 -10.02 -12.07 -8.62
C VAL A 33 -11.45 -11.54 -8.64
N LYS A 34 -12.33 -12.21 -9.38
CA LYS A 34 -13.62 -11.63 -9.83
C LYS A 34 -14.79 -12.01 -8.94
N THR A 35 -14.67 -13.08 -8.17
CA THR A 35 -15.74 -13.55 -7.30
C THR A 35 -15.32 -13.56 -5.84
N THR A 36 -16.30 -13.45 -4.95
CA THR A 36 -16.09 -13.63 -3.51
C THR A 36 -15.59 -15.05 -3.20
N GLU A 37 -15.99 -16.06 -3.97
CA GLU A 37 -15.48 -17.43 -3.81
C GLU A 37 -13.97 -17.53 -4.07
N GLU A 38 -13.47 -16.91 -5.15
CA GLU A 38 -12.03 -16.85 -5.44
C GLU A 38 -11.28 -16.07 -4.36
N ALA A 39 -11.83 -14.92 -3.95
CA ALA A 39 -11.25 -14.10 -2.88
C ALA A 39 -11.16 -14.87 -1.56
N THR A 40 -12.23 -15.58 -1.17
CA THR A 40 -12.25 -16.43 0.04
C THR A 40 -11.17 -17.49 -0.01
N LYS A 41 -11.00 -18.20 -1.14
CA LYS A 41 -9.94 -19.23 -1.27
C LYS A 41 -8.54 -18.64 -1.05
N ILE A 42 -8.27 -17.47 -1.61
CA ILE A 42 -6.98 -16.78 -1.45
C ILE A 42 -6.77 -16.34 0.00
N ILE A 43 -7.78 -15.69 0.60
CA ILE A 43 -7.72 -15.21 1.99
C ILE A 43 -7.57 -16.38 2.96
N SER A 44 -8.34 -17.46 2.79
CA SER A 44 -8.22 -18.66 3.63
C SER A 44 -6.81 -19.26 3.55
N THR A 45 -6.22 -19.32 2.36
CA THR A 45 -4.83 -19.79 2.18
C THR A 45 -3.85 -18.87 2.93
N PHE A 46 -4.00 -17.55 2.79
CA PHE A 46 -3.19 -16.57 3.50
C PHE A 46 -3.29 -16.72 5.03
N CYS A 47 -4.50 -16.94 5.56
CA CYS A 47 -4.74 -17.18 6.98
C CYS A 47 -4.15 -18.51 7.48
N GLN A 48 -4.13 -19.57 6.65
CA GLN A 48 -3.51 -20.86 7.01
C GLN A 48 -2.01 -20.74 7.31
N TYR A 49 -1.33 -19.73 6.75
CA TYR A 49 0.07 -19.41 7.05
C TYR A 49 0.23 -18.44 8.25
N GLY A 50 -0.85 -18.15 8.97
CA GLY A 50 -0.83 -17.35 10.21
C GLY A 50 -0.79 -15.84 10.00
N HIS A 51 -1.13 -15.35 8.80
CA HIS A 51 -1.15 -13.92 8.49
C HIS A 51 -2.56 -13.33 8.62
N THR A 52 -2.65 -12.05 8.98
CA THR A 52 -3.94 -11.44 9.36
C THR A 52 -4.24 -10.06 8.75
N ALA A 53 -3.32 -9.49 7.96
CA ALA A 53 -3.43 -8.12 7.48
C ALA A 53 -3.76 -8.05 5.97
N LEU A 54 -4.80 -7.30 5.62
CA LEU A 54 -5.27 -7.07 4.26
C LEU A 54 -5.04 -5.60 3.88
N ASP A 55 -4.56 -5.37 2.66
CA ASP A 55 -4.30 -4.04 2.11
C ASP A 55 -5.18 -3.78 0.88
N THR A 56 -6.03 -2.75 0.96
CA THR A 56 -6.87 -2.27 -0.14
C THR A 56 -6.72 -0.76 -0.32
N ALA A 57 -7.44 -0.15 -1.25
CA ALA A 57 -7.53 1.30 -1.42
C ALA A 57 -8.84 1.65 -2.13
N ARG A 58 -9.37 2.85 -1.88
CA ARG A 58 -10.60 3.35 -2.52
C ARG A 58 -10.59 3.27 -4.04
N ILE A 59 -9.41 3.46 -4.65
CA ILE A 59 -9.23 3.46 -6.11
C ILE A 59 -9.08 2.04 -6.71
N TYR A 60 -8.84 1.01 -5.91
CA TYR A 60 -8.59 -0.33 -6.44
C TYR A 60 -9.83 -0.90 -7.12
N THR A 61 -9.62 -1.38 -8.35
CA THR A 61 -10.66 -1.84 -9.29
C THR A 61 -11.86 -0.88 -9.34
N ASP A 62 -11.59 0.42 -9.43
CA ASP A 62 -12.61 1.48 -9.47
C ASP A 62 -13.56 1.48 -8.25
N GLY A 63 -13.02 1.07 -7.10
CA GLY A 63 -13.72 0.95 -5.82
C GLY A 63 -14.37 -0.42 -5.57
N ASN A 64 -14.35 -1.34 -6.54
CA ASN A 64 -14.97 -2.64 -6.36
C ASN A 64 -14.21 -3.56 -5.39
N THR A 65 -12.92 -3.33 -5.14
CA THR A 65 -12.14 -4.11 -4.17
C THR A 65 -12.73 -4.00 -2.77
N GLU A 66 -12.98 -2.78 -2.30
CA GLU A 66 -13.55 -2.56 -0.97
C GLU A 66 -14.97 -3.12 -0.84
N LYS A 67 -15.79 -2.97 -1.89
CA LYS A 67 -17.15 -3.55 -1.91
C LYS A 67 -17.09 -5.07 -1.77
N MET A 68 -16.24 -5.73 -2.56
CA MET A 68 -16.04 -7.18 -2.47
C MET A 68 -15.56 -7.58 -1.08
N MET A 69 -14.61 -6.83 -0.49
CA MET A 69 -14.13 -7.12 0.87
C MET A 69 -15.22 -6.97 1.93
N GLY A 70 -16.11 -5.97 1.80
CA GLY A 70 -17.27 -5.80 2.68
C GLY A 70 -18.37 -6.87 2.51
N ASP A 71 -18.31 -7.67 1.44
CA ASP A 71 -19.20 -8.82 1.22
C ASP A 71 -18.61 -10.14 1.78
N LEU A 72 -17.35 -10.14 2.24
CA LEU A 72 -16.65 -11.31 2.76
C LEU A 72 -16.74 -11.38 4.29
N ASP A 73 -16.80 -12.60 4.83
CA ASP A 73 -16.51 -12.82 6.25
C ASP A 73 -14.98 -12.78 6.44
N LEU A 74 -14.50 -11.67 6.99
CA LEU A 74 -13.08 -11.44 7.20
C LEU A 74 -12.56 -12.05 8.50
N HIS A 75 -13.35 -12.78 9.30
CA HIS A 75 -12.87 -13.55 10.46
C HIS A 75 -11.91 -12.79 11.43
N GLY A 76 -12.12 -11.49 11.63
CA GLY A 76 -11.27 -10.66 12.49
C GLY A 76 -9.94 -10.20 11.88
N LEU A 77 -9.75 -10.35 10.56
CA LEU A 77 -8.63 -9.77 9.82
C LEU A 77 -8.67 -8.24 9.88
N THR A 78 -7.50 -7.62 9.91
CA THR A 78 -7.38 -6.16 9.86
C THR A 78 -7.37 -5.70 8.41
N VAL A 79 -8.13 -4.65 8.11
CA VAL A 79 -8.18 -4.04 6.78
C VAL A 79 -7.56 -2.66 6.80
N ASP A 80 -6.57 -2.46 5.95
CA ASP A 80 -5.94 -1.18 5.66
C ASP A 80 -6.53 -0.59 4.38
N THR A 81 -6.81 0.73 4.34
CA THR A 81 -7.24 1.44 3.12
C THR A 81 -6.52 2.77 2.91
N LYS A 82 -6.71 3.39 1.74
CA LYS A 82 -5.95 4.56 1.27
C LYS A 82 -6.81 5.54 0.49
N CYS A 83 -6.57 6.83 0.73
CA CYS A 83 -7.08 7.93 -0.07
C CYS A 83 -6.04 8.33 -1.15
N PHE A 84 -6.42 8.23 -2.42
CA PHE A 84 -5.56 8.61 -3.56
C PHE A 84 -6.03 9.93 -4.18
N PRO A 85 -5.13 10.92 -4.42
CA PRO A 85 -5.50 12.16 -5.08
C PRO A 85 -5.72 11.94 -6.59
N LEU A 86 -6.95 11.55 -6.97
CA LEU A 86 -7.35 11.31 -8.37
C LEU A 86 -7.19 12.55 -9.28
N GLN A 87 -7.19 13.73 -8.69
CA GLN A 87 -7.07 15.02 -9.36
C GLN A 87 -6.27 15.99 -8.47
N LEU A 88 -5.86 17.13 -9.03
CA LEU A 88 -5.28 18.22 -8.26
C LEU A 88 -6.24 18.64 -7.14
N GLY A 89 -5.72 18.85 -5.93
CA GLY A 89 -6.53 19.14 -4.76
C GLY A 89 -7.32 17.92 -4.29
N GLY A 90 -6.84 16.71 -4.58
CA GLY A 90 -7.47 15.44 -4.22
C GLY A 90 -7.38 15.09 -2.74
N LEU A 91 -6.48 15.74 -1.99
CA LEU A 91 -6.34 15.61 -0.54
C LEU A 91 -6.86 16.81 0.24
N GLN A 92 -7.69 17.66 -0.36
CA GLN A 92 -8.42 18.68 0.40
C GLN A 92 -9.24 18.05 1.53
N PRO A 93 -9.41 18.75 2.68
CA PRO A 93 -10.04 18.22 3.88
C PRO A 93 -11.34 17.44 3.62
N GLU A 94 -12.25 18.01 2.85
CA GLU A 94 -13.55 17.38 2.56
C GLU A 94 -13.42 16.13 1.69
N LYS A 95 -12.47 16.09 0.75
CA LYS A 95 -12.23 14.90 -0.09
C LYS A 95 -11.60 13.75 0.69
N VAL A 96 -10.73 14.04 1.65
CA VAL A 96 -10.16 13.03 2.56
C VAL A 96 -11.25 12.42 3.41
N LYS A 97 -12.11 13.26 4.01
CA LYS A 97 -13.27 12.82 4.80
C LYS A 97 -14.24 11.99 3.97
N GLN A 98 -14.60 12.48 2.78
CA GLN A 98 -15.47 11.77 1.85
C GLN A 98 -14.85 10.43 1.43
N SER A 99 -13.57 10.40 1.06
CA SER A 99 -12.90 9.17 0.62
C SER A 99 -12.88 8.11 1.71
N LEU A 100 -12.63 8.47 2.98
CA LEU A 100 -12.68 7.50 4.07
C LEU A 100 -14.13 7.05 4.33
N GLN A 101 -15.09 7.97 4.34
CA GLN A 101 -16.52 7.63 4.51
C GLN A 101 -16.99 6.62 3.46
N GLU A 102 -16.70 6.86 2.19
CA GLU A 102 -17.03 5.93 1.10
C GLU A 102 -16.33 4.57 1.29
N SER A 103 -15.07 4.57 1.74
CA SER A 103 -14.31 3.33 2.01
C SER A 103 -14.97 2.52 3.12
N LEU A 104 -15.36 3.18 4.23
CA LEU A 104 -16.06 2.56 5.37
C LEU A 104 -17.42 1.98 4.96
N GLU A 105 -18.19 2.70 4.16
CA GLU A 105 -19.47 2.21 3.62
C GLU A 105 -19.28 0.98 2.73
N ALA A 106 -18.30 1.01 1.82
CA ALA A 106 -18.01 -0.12 0.94
C ALA A 106 -17.50 -1.34 1.70
N LEU A 107 -16.67 -1.13 2.72
CA LEU A 107 -16.15 -2.19 3.59
C LEU A 107 -17.16 -2.65 4.65
N LYS A 108 -18.31 -1.96 4.78
CA LYS A 108 -19.35 -2.21 5.79
C LYS A 108 -18.79 -2.26 7.22
N THR A 109 -17.91 -1.31 7.54
CA THR A 109 -17.29 -1.16 8.86
C THR A 109 -17.27 0.30 9.27
N ASP A 110 -17.28 0.57 10.58
CA ASP A 110 -17.13 1.93 11.11
C ASP A 110 -15.66 2.36 11.25
N LYS A 111 -14.73 1.39 11.17
CA LYS A 111 -13.30 1.59 11.41
C LYS A 111 -12.42 0.69 10.54
N VAL A 112 -11.32 1.25 10.05
CA VAL A 112 -10.20 0.51 9.41
C VAL A 112 -8.98 0.46 10.33
N HIS A 113 -8.07 -0.47 10.09
CA HIS A 113 -6.83 -0.55 10.86
C HIS A 113 -5.88 0.60 10.48
N VAL A 114 -5.32 0.60 9.27
CA VAL A 114 -4.55 1.76 8.76
C VAL A 114 -5.36 2.57 7.76
N PHE A 115 -5.31 3.90 7.89
CA PHE A 115 -5.68 4.83 6.83
C PHE A 115 -4.43 5.52 6.26
N TYR A 116 -4.14 5.27 4.98
CA TYR A 116 -3.00 5.88 4.28
C TYR A 116 -3.41 7.12 3.48
N LEU A 117 -2.55 8.14 3.49
CA LEU A 117 -2.43 9.03 2.33
C LEU A 117 -1.62 8.31 1.26
N HIS A 118 -2.26 7.97 0.13
CA HIS A 118 -1.74 7.02 -0.84
C HIS A 118 -0.61 7.60 -1.72
N ALA A 119 -0.63 8.91 -1.96
CA ALA A 119 0.40 9.62 -2.71
C ALA A 119 0.34 11.13 -2.38
N PRO A 120 1.43 11.90 -2.61
CA PRO A 120 1.42 13.34 -2.44
C PRO A 120 0.37 14.05 -3.30
N ASP A 121 -0.25 15.09 -2.75
CA ASP A 121 -1.02 16.11 -3.48
C ASP A 121 -0.36 17.47 -3.27
N TYR A 122 0.41 17.92 -4.25
CA TYR A 122 1.15 19.18 -4.16
C TYR A 122 0.27 20.43 -4.36
N ALA A 123 -1.02 20.25 -4.70
CA ALA A 123 -1.96 21.35 -4.86
C ALA A 123 -2.74 21.66 -3.57
N THR A 124 -2.68 20.79 -2.56
CA THR A 124 -3.29 21.03 -1.24
C THR A 124 -2.19 21.30 -0.21
N PRO A 125 -2.27 22.38 0.59
CA PRO A 125 -1.42 22.56 1.76
C PRO A 125 -1.54 21.35 2.70
N ILE A 126 -0.42 20.71 3.02
CA ILE A 126 -0.44 19.44 3.74
C ILE A 126 -1.04 19.59 5.14
N GLU A 127 -0.88 20.74 5.78
CA GLU A 127 -1.48 21.09 7.08
C GLU A 127 -3.00 20.94 7.08
N ASP A 128 -3.68 21.34 6.00
CA ASP A 128 -5.13 21.22 5.87
C ASP A 128 -5.55 19.75 5.80
N THR A 129 -4.83 18.95 5.00
CA THR A 129 -5.01 17.49 4.93
C THR A 129 -4.81 16.85 6.30
N LEU A 130 -3.74 17.20 7.02
CA LEU A 130 -3.41 16.60 8.32
C LEU A 130 -4.45 16.94 9.40
N LYS A 131 -5.03 18.15 9.36
CA LYS A 131 -6.15 18.50 10.23
C LYS A 131 -7.35 17.56 10.03
N ALA A 132 -7.73 17.30 8.77
CA ALA A 132 -8.83 16.39 8.45
C ALA A 132 -8.53 14.94 8.87
N VAL A 133 -7.30 14.46 8.62
CA VAL A 133 -6.83 13.14 9.09
C VAL A 133 -6.96 13.02 10.60
N ASN A 134 -6.55 14.04 11.36
CA ASN A 134 -6.63 14.03 12.81
C ASN A 134 -8.08 14.09 13.33
N GLU A 135 -8.98 14.82 12.66
CA GLU A 135 -10.41 14.82 12.99
C GLU A 135 -11.01 13.42 12.83
N LEU A 136 -10.71 12.73 11.72
CA LEU A 136 -11.15 11.35 11.48
C LEU A 136 -10.56 10.36 12.49
N TYR A 137 -9.30 10.54 12.88
CA TYR A 137 -8.68 9.74 13.94
C TYR A 137 -9.39 9.91 15.29
N LYS A 138 -9.67 11.16 15.69
CA LYS A 138 -10.39 11.46 16.94
C LYS A 138 -11.83 10.91 16.95
N GLN A 139 -12.43 10.78 15.78
CA GLN A 139 -13.73 10.11 15.61
C GLN A 139 -13.65 8.58 15.66
N GLY A 140 -12.44 8.01 15.77
CA GLY A 140 -12.23 6.56 15.83
C GLY A 140 -12.41 5.85 14.48
N ARG A 141 -12.35 6.57 13.35
CA ARG A 141 -12.56 6.02 12.00
C ARG A 141 -11.41 5.14 11.50
N PHE A 142 -10.23 5.28 12.10
CA PHE A 142 -9.09 4.41 11.85
C PHE A 142 -8.17 4.33 13.08
N GLU A 143 -7.35 3.28 13.18
CA GLU A 143 -6.45 3.06 14.32
C GLU A 143 -5.04 3.62 14.12
N VAL A 144 -4.53 3.54 12.89
CA VAL A 144 -3.16 3.87 12.53
C VAL A 144 -3.14 4.83 11.34
N PHE A 145 -2.37 5.90 11.46
CA PHE A 145 -2.10 6.80 10.34
C PHE A 145 -0.90 6.30 9.52
N GLY A 146 -1.07 6.21 8.20
CA GLY A 146 -0.04 5.76 7.26
C GLY A 146 0.25 6.74 6.12
N LEU A 147 1.45 6.63 5.55
CA LEU A 147 1.88 7.36 4.36
C LEU A 147 2.31 6.41 3.25
N SER A 148 2.15 6.79 1.99
CA SER A 148 2.65 6.02 0.86
C SER A 148 3.15 6.92 -0.26
N ASN A 149 4.28 6.54 -0.88
CA ASN A 149 4.88 7.24 -2.02
C ASN A 149 5.33 8.70 -1.76
N TYR A 150 5.51 9.11 -0.50
CA TYR A 150 6.06 10.41 -0.14
C TYR A 150 7.60 10.38 -0.11
N PRO A 151 8.29 11.39 -0.67
CA PRO A 151 9.73 11.51 -0.48
C PRO A 151 10.08 11.76 1.00
N ALA A 152 11.29 11.36 1.40
CA ALA A 152 11.73 11.35 2.80
C ALA A 152 11.56 12.70 3.50
N TRP A 153 11.83 13.81 2.81
CA TRP A 153 11.70 15.16 3.36
C TRP A 153 10.24 15.56 3.66
N ILE A 154 9.27 15.10 2.85
CA ILE A 154 7.85 15.35 3.16
C ILE A 154 7.40 14.45 4.32
N VAL A 155 7.90 13.22 4.42
CA VAL A 155 7.62 12.35 5.57
C VAL A 155 8.07 13.03 6.87
N ALA A 156 9.28 13.59 6.90
CA ALA A 156 9.76 14.36 8.03
C ALA A 156 8.89 15.59 8.31
N GLN A 157 8.54 16.36 7.26
CA GLN A 157 7.66 17.52 7.39
C GLN A 157 6.31 17.15 8.01
N ILE A 158 5.63 16.12 7.48
CA ILE A 158 4.35 15.62 7.99
C ILE A 158 4.48 15.21 9.45
N TYR A 159 5.51 14.43 9.79
CA TYR A 159 5.72 13.97 11.15
C TYR A 159 5.84 15.15 12.13
N TYR A 160 6.69 16.13 11.82
CA TYR A 160 6.90 17.27 12.70
C TYR A 160 5.68 18.21 12.78
N LEU A 161 4.94 18.39 11.68
CA LEU A 161 3.66 19.10 11.69
C LEU A 161 2.63 18.40 12.58
N CYS A 162 2.50 17.07 12.48
CA CYS A 162 1.61 16.33 13.37
C CYS A 162 2.05 16.46 14.83
N LYS A 163 3.36 16.29 15.09
CA LYS A 163 3.94 16.36 16.44
C LYS A 163 3.73 17.73 17.08
N SER A 164 3.98 18.83 16.36
CA SER A 164 3.83 20.19 16.88
C SER A 164 2.38 20.57 17.16
N ASN A 165 1.43 20.02 16.38
CA ASN A 165 0.00 20.29 16.53
C ASN A 165 -0.72 19.30 17.46
N GLY A 166 -0.01 18.30 18.02
CA GLY A 166 -0.63 17.25 18.84
C GLY A 166 -1.61 16.38 18.04
N TYR A 167 -1.34 16.16 16.76
CA TYR A 167 -2.13 15.29 15.89
C TYR A 167 -1.60 13.85 15.95
N VAL A 168 -2.42 12.90 15.47
CA VAL A 168 -1.96 11.53 15.24
C VAL A 168 -0.69 11.50 14.39
N LEU A 169 0.34 10.79 14.85
CA LEU A 169 1.60 10.62 14.12
C LEU A 169 1.46 9.49 13.09
N PRO A 170 2.06 9.63 11.89
CA PRO A 170 2.21 8.48 11.01
C PRO A 170 3.15 7.46 11.66
N THR A 171 2.77 6.19 11.69
CA THR A 171 3.61 5.10 12.26
C THR A 171 3.86 3.95 11.30
N VAL A 172 3.35 4.08 10.07
CA VAL A 172 3.60 3.16 8.97
C VAL A 172 3.78 3.89 7.66
N TYR A 173 4.71 3.42 6.84
CA TYR A 173 4.97 3.89 5.49
C TYR A 173 4.91 2.72 4.52
N GLN A 174 4.14 2.85 3.43
CA GLN A 174 4.09 1.85 2.36
C GLN A 174 4.84 2.33 1.12
N GLY A 175 5.90 1.63 0.75
CA GLY A 175 6.82 2.05 -0.31
C GLY A 175 7.25 0.95 -1.27
N MET A 176 7.73 1.35 -2.44
CA MET A 176 8.23 0.42 -3.45
C MET A 176 9.61 -0.08 -3.06
N TYR A 177 9.74 -1.39 -2.88
CA TYR A 177 11.03 -1.99 -2.53
C TYR A 177 11.12 -3.43 -3.01
N ASN A 178 12.23 -3.76 -3.66
CA ASN A 178 12.56 -5.11 -4.14
C ASN A 178 14.05 -5.16 -4.50
N ALA A 179 14.54 -6.35 -4.87
CA ALA A 179 15.95 -6.60 -5.19
C ALA A 179 16.52 -5.65 -6.28
N LEU A 180 15.69 -5.15 -7.19
CA LEU A 180 16.09 -4.28 -8.31
C LEU A 180 15.65 -2.82 -8.15
N THR A 181 14.93 -2.48 -7.08
CA THR A 181 14.36 -1.15 -6.86
C THR A 181 14.62 -0.72 -5.42
N ARG A 182 15.78 -0.08 -5.24
CA ARG A 182 16.37 0.21 -3.92
C ARG A 182 16.62 1.71 -3.69
N HIS A 183 16.04 2.58 -4.51
CA HIS A 183 16.22 4.03 -4.46
C HIS A 183 15.83 4.67 -3.12
N ILE A 184 15.01 4.00 -2.31
CA ILE A 184 14.58 4.48 -1.00
C ILE A 184 15.61 4.27 0.12
N GLU A 185 16.60 3.41 -0.07
CA GLU A 185 17.57 3.05 0.98
C GLU A 185 18.40 4.22 1.51
N PRO A 186 18.93 5.14 0.66
CA PRO A 186 19.86 6.15 1.14
C PRO A 186 19.23 7.18 2.09
N GLU A 187 17.97 7.55 1.86
CA GLU A 187 17.33 8.64 2.60
C GLU A 187 16.07 8.21 3.34
N LEU A 188 15.17 7.49 2.68
CA LEU A 188 13.86 7.19 3.25
C LEU A 188 13.97 6.22 4.41
N PHE A 189 14.75 5.14 4.31
CA PHE A 189 14.91 4.22 5.45
C PHE A 189 15.53 4.90 6.67
N ALA A 190 16.56 5.72 6.49
CA ALA A 190 17.13 6.51 7.58
C ALA A 190 16.09 7.46 8.22
N CYS A 191 15.28 8.13 7.41
CA CYS A 191 14.18 8.97 7.89
C CYS A 191 13.13 8.17 8.67
N LEU A 192 12.69 7.02 8.16
CA LEU A 192 11.69 6.18 8.82
C LEU A 192 12.20 5.61 10.14
N ASP A 193 13.46 5.16 10.19
CA ASP A 193 14.08 4.63 11.41
C ASP A 193 14.19 5.69 12.51
N GLU A 194 14.67 6.89 12.16
CA GLU A 194 14.77 8.04 13.10
C GLU A 194 13.40 8.44 13.67
N LEU A 195 12.35 8.38 12.85
CA LEU A 195 10.99 8.77 13.24
C LEU A 195 10.19 7.62 13.89
N GLY A 196 10.73 6.39 13.91
CA GLY A 196 10.05 5.21 14.43
C GLY A 196 8.87 4.73 13.58
N ILE A 197 8.94 4.91 12.25
CA ILE A 197 7.88 4.56 11.29
C ILE A 197 8.20 3.21 10.66
N ARG A 198 7.27 2.25 10.73
CA ARG A 198 7.44 0.90 10.13
C ARG A 198 7.30 0.95 8.61
N PHE A 199 8.04 0.11 7.89
CA PHE A 199 7.98 0.04 6.43
C PHE A 199 7.22 -1.19 5.92
N HIS A 200 6.26 -0.97 5.01
CA HIS A 200 5.57 -2.00 4.24
C HIS A 200 6.02 -1.95 2.78
N ALA A 201 6.69 -3.00 2.31
CA ALA A 201 7.17 -3.10 0.94
C ALA A 201 6.05 -3.54 -0.01
N TYR A 202 5.79 -2.74 -1.06
CA TYR A 202 5.00 -3.18 -2.21
C TYR A 202 5.89 -3.39 -3.44
N ASN A 203 5.35 -4.12 -4.43
CA ASN A 203 6.11 -4.63 -5.58
C ASN A 203 7.35 -5.49 -5.22
N PRO A 204 7.27 -6.44 -4.26
CA PRO A 204 8.42 -7.27 -3.91
C PRO A 204 8.95 -8.11 -5.10
N LEU A 205 8.09 -8.40 -6.09
CA LEU A 205 8.43 -9.18 -7.29
C LEU A 205 8.59 -8.35 -8.57
N CYS A 206 8.79 -7.02 -8.48
CA CYS A 206 8.84 -6.13 -9.67
C CYS A 206 7.62 -6.31 -10.60
N GLY A 207 6.41 -6.38 -10.04
CA GLY A 207 5.19 -6.64 -10.83
C GLY A 207 5.11 -8.02 -11.49
N GLY A 208 6.04 -8.94 -11.19
CA GLY A 208 6.14 -10.28 -11.75
C GLY A 208 7.45 -10.54 -12.49
N VAL A 209 8.25 -9.52 -12.82
CA VAL A 209 9.54 -9.70 -13.53
C VAL A 209 10.51 -10.60 -12.75
N LEU A 210 10.55 -10.48 -11.42
CA LEU A 210 11.44 -11.27 -10.57
C LEU A 210 11.04 -12.76 -10.44
N THR A 211 9.85 -13.17 -10.91
CA THR A 211 9.54 -14.61 -11.01
C THR A 211 10.30 -15.27 -12.16
N GLY A 212 10.80 -14.46 -13.11
CA GLY A 212 11.46 -14.92 -14.31
C GLY A 212 10.52 -15.61 -15.30
N ALA A 213 9.21 -15.36 -15.20
CA ALA A 213 8.19 -15.81 -16.15
C ALA A 213 8.16 -14.99 -17.45
N TYR A 214 8.82 -13.82 -17.47
CA TYR A 214 8.88 -12.93 -18.63
C TYR A 214 10.26 -12.96 -19.28
N THR A 215 10.31 -12.67 -20.58
CA THR A 215 11.55 -12.36 -21.31
C THR A 215 11.41 -11.00 -22.00
N TYR A 216 12.52 -10.29 -22.21
CA TYR A 216 12.50 -8.92 -22.73
C TYR A 216 11.82 -8.78 -24.11
N HIS A 217 12.00 -9.79 -24.98
CA HIS A 217 11.37 -9.88 -26.30
C HIS A 217 10.16 -10.83 -26.34
N GLY A 218 9.69 -11.29 -25.17
CA GLY A 218 8.59 -12.22 -25.07
C GLY A 218 7.24 -11.56 -25.27
N GLU A 219 6.25 -12.37 -25.61
CA GLU A 219 4.85 -11.92 -25.66
C GLU A 219 4.35 -11.61 -24.25
N VAL A 220 3.46 -10.61 -24.17
CA VAL A 220 2.80 -10.22 -22.93
C VAL A 220 1.33 -10.61 -23.03
N GLU A 221 0.87 -11.43 -22.07
CA GLU A 221 -0.53 -11.83 -21.96
C GLU A 221 -1.44 -10.58 -21.84
N GLN A 222 -2.50 -10.55 -22.66
CA GLN A 222 -3.51 -9.49 -22.60
C GLN A 222 -4.18 -9.44 -21.21
N GLY A 223 -4.37 -8.23 -20.69
CA GLY A 223 -4.91 -8.02 -19.33
C GLY A 223 -3.98 -8.43 -18.20
N SER A 224 -2.72 -8.79 -18.48
CA SER A 224 -1.71 -9.00 -17.45
C SER A 224 -1.18 -7.68 -16.90
N ARG A 225 -0.37 -7.77 -15.84
CA ARG A 225 0.25 -6.63 -15.18
C ARG A 225 1.11 -5.77 -16.13
N PHE A 226 1.59 -6.35 -17.22
CA PHE A 226 2.43 -5.69 -18.21
C PHE A 226 1.72 -5.43 -19.55
N ASP A 227 0.40 -5.67 -19.66
CA ASP A 227 -0.31 -5.38 -20.92
C ASP A 227 -0.24 -3.88 -21.25
N PRO A 228 0.51 -3.49 -22.30
CA PRO A 228 0.77 -2.08 -22.61
C PRO A 228 -0.49 -1.35 -23.09
N LYS A 229 -1.57 -2.07 -23.45
CA LYS A 229 -2.85 -1.48 -23.84
C LYS A 229 -3.63 -0.95 -22.64
N SER A 230 -3.29 -1.37 -21.43
CA SER A 230 -3.90 -0.89 -20.20
C SER A 230 -3.11 0.28 -19.59
N LYS A 231 -3.79 1.25 -18.96
CA LYS A 231 -3.11 2.37 -18.26
C LYS A 231 -2.16 1.87 -17.17
N GLN A 232 -2.54 0.80 -16.46
CA GLN A 232 -1.68 0.17 -15.46
C GLN A 232 -0.46 -0.47 -16.11
N GLY A 233 -0.65 -1.31 -17.13
CA GLY A 233 0.43 -2.02 -17.79
C GLY A 233 1.43 -1.08 -18.45
N ALA A 234 0.99 0.01 -19.10
CA ALA A 234 1.89 1.04 -19.61
C ALA A 234 2.84 1.58 -18.53
N ARG A 235 2.32 1.90 -17.32
CA ARG A 235 3.14 2.36 -16.18
C ARG A 235 4.09 1.28 -15.65
N TYR A 236 3.66 0.02 -15.61
CA TYR A 236 4.51 -1.08 -15.18
C TYR A 236 5.62 -1.37 -16.20
N CYS A 237 5.32 -1.25 -17.49
CA CYS A 237 6.30 -1.36 -18.57
C CYS A 237 7.36 -0.26 -18.46
N GLU A 238 6.95 1.00 -18.32
CA GLU A 238 7.87 2.12 -18.10
C GLU A 238 8.79 1.89 -16.89
N ARG A 239 8.24 1.32 -15.83
CA ARG A 239 8.96 1.09 -14.57
C ARG A 239 9.97 -0.05 -14.66
N TYR A 240 9.57 -1.22 -15.17
CA TYR A 240 10.34 -2.47 -15.04
C TYR A 240 10.70 -3.16 -16.36
N TRP A 241 10.08 -2.82 -17.49
CA TRP A 241 10.31 -3.50 -18.77
C TRP A 241 11.56 -2.97 -19.48
N LYS A 242 12.70 -3.09 -18.81
CA LYS A 242 14.00 -2.58 -19.23
C LYS A 242 14.97 -3.73 -19.38
N LYS A 243 15.79 -3.74 -20.43
CA LYS A 243 16.69 -4.85 -20.74
C LYS A 243 17.58 -5.21 -19.54
N GLU A 244 18.04 -4.20 -18.82
CA GLU A 244 18.91 -4.33 -17.64
C GLU A 244 18.22 -5.09 -16.50
N TYR A 245 16.91 -4.94 -16.33
CA TYR A 245 16.15 -5.69 -15.32
C TYR A 245 16.08 -7.18 -15.69
N PHE A 246 15.85 -7.50 -16.97
CA PHE A 246 15.84 -8.89 -17.43
C PHE A 246 17.21 -9.55 -17.35
N ASP A 247 18.28 -8.82 -17.66
CA ASP A 247 19.64 -9.33 -17.51
C ASP A 247 19.99 -9.56 -16.03
N ALA A 248 19.58 -8.66 -15.13
CA ALA A 248 19.74 -8.86 -13.69
C ALA A 248 18.97 -10.09 -13.18
N VAL A 249 17.76 -10.36 -13.68
CA VAL A 249 17.00 -11.58 -13.32
C VAL A 249 17.75 -12.85 -13.74
N LYS A 250 18.45 -12.86 -14.87
CA LYS A 250 19.27 -14.02 -15.28
C LYS A 250 20.39 -14.27 -14.28
N VAL A 251 21.12 -13.22 -13.89
CA VAL A 251 22.19 -13.31 -12.88
C VAL A 251 21.64 -13.84 -11.55
N LEU A 252 20.48 -13.34 -11.11
CA LEU A 252 19.85 -13.79 -9.86
C LEU A 252 19.37 -15.25 -9.90
N LYS A 253 19.05 -15.81 -11.07
CA LYS A 253 18.66 -17.22 -11.21
C LYS A 253 19.86 -18.18 -11.15
N GLU A 254 21.05 -17.69 -11.48
CA GLU A 254 22.29 -18.47 -11.52
C GLU A 254 23.04 -18.48 -10.18
N ALA A 255 22.69 -17.56 -9.27
CA ALA A 255 23.28 -17.40 -7.94
C ALA A 255 22.60 -18.30 -6.89
#